data_AF-A0A2T2YCN9-F1
#
_entry.id   AF-A0A2T2YCN9-F1
#
_cell.length_a   1.000
_cell.length_b   1.000
_cell.length_c   1.000
_cell.angle_alpha   90.00
_cell.angle_beta   90.00
_cell.angle_gamma   90.00
#
_symmetry.space_group_name_H-M   'P 1'
#
loop_
_entity.id
_entity.type
_entity.pdbx_description
1 polymer ?
#
loop_
_entity_poly.entity_id
_entity_poly.type
_entity_poly.pdbx_seq_one_letter_code
_entity_poly.pdbx_strand_id
1 'polypeptide(L)'
;MQNLSDRLIVRKESHGDSSSSYTGIIKVLGISNSDEAFKEVTINEFPNRGQLFVYSKFDKIDEVYTNKELFFINGYEDSPKFLPEIPSSAKYSVIGDKAEDPKKYQLCPIFEKNFDPDKSFKLVVNFLPITYVFIKSNNSDYVYGPFLLQKEEDEADDEYYNVQLRPVTHSELNLSNEYDKCIFKFNINQISKYLISDNGNNFVFNALVLLANTSIHKEVIYYGSNEDILEWGRKNIGNLANIEEKNVKDLFKHLNQIPVVNPGDDLKLDKLKKILVVVKKV
;
A
#
# COMPACT_ATOMS: atom_id res chain seq x y z
N MET A 1 4.38 -34.07 -1.31
CA MET A 1 3.05 -33.77 -0.77
C MET A 1 2.95 -32.26 -0.66
N GLN A 2 2.22 -31.60 -1.55
CA GLN A 2 1.98 -30.16 -1.50
C GLN A 2 0.84 -29.89 -0.51
N ASN A 3 1.02 -28.90 0.36
CA ASN A 3 -0.04 -28.43 1.24
C ASN A 3 -1.12 -27.76 0.39
N LEU A 4 -2.34 -28.26 0.48
CA LEU A 4 -3.54 -27.68 -0.16
C LEU A 4 -3.89 -26.27 0.38
N SER A 5 -3.09 -25.72 1.29
CA SER A 5 -3.30 -24.45 1.98
C SER A 5 -2.42 -23.31 1.46
N ASP A 6 -1.49 -23.60 0.55
CA ASP A 6 -0.52 -22.61 0.06
C ASP A 6 -1.11 -21.81 -1.11
N ARG A 7 -1.03 -20.48 -1.01
CA ARG A 7 -1.50 -19.54 -2.04
C ARG A 7 -0.32 -19.01 -2.83
N LEU A 8 -0.42 -18.98 -4.15
CA LEU A 8 0.63 -18.35 -4.97
C LEU A 8 0.39 -16.86 -5.06
N ILE A 9 1.46 -16.07 -4.95
CA ILE A 9 1.47 -14.64 -5.26
C ILE A 9 1.91 -14.52 -6.71
N VAL A 10 1.07 -13.93 -7.54
CA VAL A 10 1.26 -13.94 -8.99
C VAL A 10 1.02 -12.57 -9.63
N ARG A 11 1.53 -12.41 -10.85
CA ARG A 11 1.25 -11.28 -11.74
C ARG A 11 0.86 -11.78 -13.13
N LYS A 12 -0.08 -11.09 -13.78
CA LYS A 12 -0.44 -11.32 -15.18
C LYS A 12 0.74 -10.99 -16.11
N GLU A 13 1.11 -11.88 -17.03
CA GLU A 13 2.14 -11.59 -18.05
C GLU A 13 1.55 -11.38 -19.44
N SER A 14 0.91 -12.40 -20.01
CA SER A 14 0.46 -12.38 -21.41
C SER A 14 -0.65 -13.38 -21.65
N HIS A 15 -1.46 -13.11 -22.69
CA HIS A 15 -2.30 -14.14 -23.30
C HIS A 15 -1.41 -15.27 -23.85
N GLY A 16 -1.93 -16.49 -23.82
CA GLY A 16 -1.32 -17.62 -24.54
C GLY A 16 -1.33 -17.35 -26.04
N ASP A 17 -0.68 -18.23 -26.82
CA ASP A 17 -0.62 -18.08 -28.28
C ASP A 17 -1.94 -17.55 -28.86
N SER A 18 -1.82 -16.47 -29.65
CA SER A 18 -2.82 -15.49 -30.15
C SER A 18 -4.19 -16.00 -30.66
N SER A 19 -4.44 -17.30 -30.66
CA SER A 19 -5.65 -17.97 -31.12
C SER A 19 -6.72 -18.22 -30.05
N SER A 20 -6.47 -18.02 -28.74
CA SER A 20 -7.52 -18.17 -27.73
C SER A 20 -7.41 -17.19 -26.55
N SER A 21 -8.48 -16.42 -26.31
CA SER A 21 -8.62 -15.48 -25.19
C SER A 21 -8.75 -16.16 -23.82
N TYR A 22 -8.89 -17.49 -23.80
CA TYR A 22 -9.14 -18.27 -22.59
C TYR A 22 -7.88 -18.85 -21.95
N THR A 23 -6.74 -18.77 -22.63
CA THR A 23 -5.45 -19.27 -22.15
C THR A 23 -4.46 -18.14 -21.91
N GLY A 24 -3.56 -18.30 -20.93
CA GLY A 24 -2.59 -17.27 -20.60
C GLY A 24 -1.40 -17.77 -19.81
N ILE A 25 -0.48 -16.85 -19.55
CA ILE A 25 0.68 -17.05 -18.69
C ILE A 25 0.64 -16.02 -17.58
N ILE A 26 0.84 -16.51 -16.36
CA ILE A 26 1.08 -15.69 -15.18
C ILE A 26 2.44 -16.04 -14.60
N LYS A 27 3.07 -15.06 -13.94
CA LYS A 27 4.35 -15.21 -13.26
C LYS A 27 4.12 -15.40 -11.78
N VAL A 28 4.71 -16.44 -11.21
CA VAL A 28 4.73 -16.72 -9.78
C VAL A 28 5.92 -15.99 -9.15
N LEU A 29 5.62 -15.18 -8.13
CA LEU A 29 6.61 -14.40 -7.39
C LEU A 29 6.90 -15.01 -6.02
N GLY A 30 5.90 -15.65 -5.42
CA GLY A 30 6.05 -16.20 -4.09
C GLY A 30 4.93 -17.15 -3.69
N ILE A 31 5.11 -17.80 -2.55
CA ILE A 31 4.10 -18.59 -1.87
C ILE A 31 3.76 -17.86 -0.58
N SER A 32 2.47 -17.65 -0.34
CA SER A 32 1.92 -17.23 0.95
C SER A 32 1.37 -18.45 1.68
N ASN A 33 1.78 -18.63 2.92
CA ASN A 33 1.24 -19.62 3.85
C ASN A 33 0.20 -18.98 4.79
N SER A 34 -0.45 -19.82 5.61
CA SER A 34 -1.51 -19.43 6.55
C SER A 34 -1.09 -18.37 7.56
N ASP A 35 0.20 -18.26 7.85
CA ASP A 35 0.75 -17.37 8.88
C ASP A 35 0.99 -15.94 8.36
N GLU A 36 0.45 -15.60 7.19
CA GLU A 36 0.67 -14.32 6.52
C GLU A 36 2.18 -13.97 6.38
N ALA A 37 3.01 -15.00 6.20
CA ALA A 37 4.36 -14.86 5.68
C ALA A 37 4.34 -15.15 4.18
N PHE A 38 5.33 -14.61 3.46
CA PHE A 38 5.58 -14.99 2.10
C PHE A 38 7.01 -15.51 1.94
N LYS A 39 7.18 -16.43 1.01
CA LYS A 39 8.46 -16.96 0.58
C LYS A 39 8.60 -16.74 -0.92
N GLU A 40 9.66 -16.10 -1.35
CA GLU A 40 10.00 -16.00 -2.77
C GLU A 40 10.24 -17.41 -3.34
N VAL A 41 9.67 -17.69 -4.51
CA VAL A 41 9.84 -18.99 -5.16
C VAL A 41 11.20 -19.09 -5.85
N THR A 42 11.85 -20.23 -5.70
CA THR A 42 13.10 -20.51 -6.43
C THR A 42 12.80 -21.13 -7.80
N ILE A 43 13.77 -21.05 -8.72
CA ILE A 43 13.68 -21.70 -10.04
C ILE A 43 13.54 -23.23 -9.94
N ASN A 44 13.97 -23.84 -8.84
CA ASN A 44 13.82 -25.28 -8.62
C ASN A 44 12.38 -25.64 -8.22
N GLU A 45 11.70 -24.74 -7.49
CA GLU A 45 10.31 -24.93 -7.08
C GLU A 45 9.36 -24.64 -8.24
N PHE A 46 9.60 -23.52 -8.94
CA PHE A 46 8.89 -23.10 -10.14
C PHE A 46 9.87 -22.90 -11.31
N PRO A 47 10.14 -23.95 -12.11
CA PRO A 47 11.00 -23.84 -13.28
C PRO A 47 10.40 -22.93 -14.34
N ASN A 48 11.16 -22.64 -15.40
CA ASN A 48 10.75 -21.76 -16.50
C ASN A 48 10.38 -20.36 -16.03
N ARG A 49 11.31 -19.76 -15.27
CA ARG A 49 11.22 -18.36 -14.78
C ARG A 49 9.98 -18.08 -13.93
N GLY A 50 9.47 -19.10 -13.23
CA GLY A 50 8.29 -18.93 -12.39
C GLY A 50 6.97 -18.93 -13.15
N GLN A 51 6.91 -19.42 -14.39
CA GLN A 51 5.67 -19.37 -15.18
C GLN A 51 4.64 -20.42 -14.74
N LEU A 52 3.38 -20.01 -14.71
CA LEU A 52 2.21 -20.85 -14.50
C LEU A 52 1.27 -20.69 -15.70
N PHE A 53 0.89 -21.82 -16.32
CA PHE A 53 -0.01 -21.79 -17.48
C PHE A 53 -1.47 -21.78 -17.05
N VAL A 54 -2.21 -20.78 -17.52
CA VAL A 54 -3.66 -20.72 -17.35
C VAL A 54 -4.28 -21.38 -18.57
N TYR A 55 -4.85 -22.57 -18.40
CA TYR A 55 -5.38 -23.36 -19.53
C TYR A 55 -6.85 -23.07 -19.86
N SER A 56 -7.53 -22.32 -18.99
CA SER A 56 -8.92 -21.88 -19.20
C SER A 56 -9.22 -20.67 -18.32
N LYS A 57 -10.16 -19.83 -18.77
CA LYS A 57 -10.68 -18.65 -18.06
C LYS A 57 -9.63 -17.56 -17.77
N PHE A 58 -8.64 -17.41 -18.63
CA PHE A 58 -7.66 -16.33 -18.51
C PHE A 58 -8.27 -14.93 -18.73
N ASP A 59 -9.28 -14.82 -19.58
CA ASP A 59 -10.13 -13.63 -19.75
C ASP A 59 -10.59 -13.02 -18.42
N LYS A 60 -11.01 -13.86 -17.46
CA LYS A 60 -11.41 -13.38 -16.12
C LYS A 60 -10.28 -12.74 -15.31
N ILE A 61 -9.04 -13.20 -15.51
CA ILE A 61 -7.86 -12.57 -14.91
C ILE A 61 -7.56 -11.28 -15.66
N ASP A 62 -7.65 -11.31 -16.98
CA ASP A 62 -7.31 -10.19 -17.85
C ASP A 62 -8.21 -8.97 -17.64
N GLU A 63 -9.51 -9.20 -17.44
CA GLU A 63 -10.54 -8.19 -17.16
C GLU A 63 -10.39 -7.53 -15.79
N VAL A 64 -9.90 -8.28 -14.78
CA VAL A 64 -9.87 -7.82 -13.39
C VAL A 64 -8.53 -7.17 -13.02
N TYR A 65 -7.41 -7.77 -13.45
CA TYR A 65 -6.08 -7.37 -13.01
C TYR A 65 -5.29 -6.72 -14.13
N THR A 66 -4.73 -5.55 -13.87
CA THR A 66 -3.74 -4.94 -14.76
C THR A 66 -2.41 -5.69 -14.73
N ASN A 67 -1.52 -5.40 -15.67
CA ASN A 67 -0.17 -5.98 -15.69
C ASN A 67 0.74 -5.50 -14.55
N LYS A 68 0.28 -4.57 -13.70
CA LYS A 68 1.01 -4.03 -12.54
C LYS A 68 0.44 -4.50 -11.20
N GLU A 69 -0.66 -5.24 -11.21
CA GLU A 69 -1.31 -5.72 -9.99
C GLU A 69 -0.87 -7.14 -9.67
N LEU A 70 -0.72 -7.40 -8.38
CA LEU A 70 -0.48 -8.73 -7.84
C LEU A 70 -1.79 -9.28 -7.28
N PHE A 71 -1.98 -10.58 -7.44
CA PHE A 71 -3.15 -11.29 -6.92
C PHE A 71 -2.75 -12.69 -6.44
N PHE A 72 -3.70 -13.40 -5.84
CA PHE A 72 -3.47 -14.74 -5.34
C PHE A 72 -4.02 -15.81 -6.30
N ILE A 73 -3.37 -16.97 -6.34
CA ILE A 73 -3.91 -18.18 -6.95
C ILE A 73 -4.04 -19.28 -5.90
N ASN A 74 -5.25 -19.81 -5.79
CA ASN A 74 -5.59 -20.88 -4.86
C ASN A 74 -5.59 -22.25 -5.55
N GLY A 75 -4.50 -22.99 -5.35
CA GLY A 75 -4.31 -24.31 -5.94
C GLY A 75 -3.85 -24.26 -7.39
N TYR A 76 -2.98 -25.19 -7.73
CA TYR A 76 -2.38 -25.39 -9.05
C TYR A 76 -2.05 -26.88 -9.18
N GLU A 77 -1.89 -27.36 -10.40
CA GLU A 77 -1.63 -28.77 -10.69
C GLU A 77 -0.44 -28.92 -11.63
N ASP A 78 0.15 -30.11 -11.70
CA ASP A 78 1.17 -30.42 -12.70
C ASP A 78 0.55 -30.36 -14.11
N SER A 79 1.23 -29.66 -15.01
CA SER A 79 0.82 -29.56 -16.41
C SER A 79 1.13 -30.88 -17.13
N PRO A 80 0.12 -31.59 -17.68
CA PRO A 80 0.33 -32.87 -18.35
C PRO A 80 1.13 -32.74 -19.66
N LYS A 81 1.29 -31.51 -20.17
CA LYS A 81 2.03 -31.18 -21.39
C LYS A 81 3.38 -30.51 -21.10
N PHE A 82 3.85 -30.58 -19.86
CA PHE A 82 5.13 -30.01 -19.49
C PHE A 82 6.29 -30.70 -20.23
N LEU A 83 7.11 -29.89 -20.91
CA LEU A 83 8.31 -30.32 -21.60
C LEU A 83 9.52 -29.60 -20.97
N PRO A 84 10.33 -30.29 -20.14
CA PRO A 84 11.46 -29.68 -19.42
C PRO A 84 12.48 -29.00 -20.32
N GLU A 85 12.64 -29.52 -21.55
CA GLU A 85 13.57 -29.00 -22.55
C GLU A 85 13.08 -27.72 -23.24
N ILE A 86 11.81 -27.33 -23.03
CA ILE A 86 11.21 -26.15 -23.64
C ILE A 86 11.07 -25.05 -22.58
N PRO A 87 11.87 -23.96 -22.66
CA PRO A 87 11.85 -22.88 -21.67
C PRO A 87 10.51 -22.15 -21.52
N SER A 88 9.62 -22.24 -22.51
CA SER A 88 8.28 -21.66 -22.49
C SER A 88 7.18 -22.64 -22.01
N SER A 89 7.52 -23.88 -21.69
CA SER A 89 6.54 -24.89 -21.24
C SER A 89 6.37 -24.81 -19.72
N ALA A 90 5.30 -24.23 -19.21
CA ALA A 90 5.09 -24.16 -17.76
C ALA A 90 4.92 -25.56 -17.14
N LYS A 91 5.67 -25.83 -16.06
CA LYS A 91 5.55 -27.10 -15.31
C LYS A 91 4.19 -27.25 -14.66
N TYR A 92 3.62 -26.16 -14.18
CA TYR A 92 2.34 -26.15 -13.48
C TYR A 92 1.28 -25.44 -14.32
N SER A 93 0.03 -25.76 -14.04
CA SER A 93 -1.12 -25.17 -14.68
C SER A 93 -2.27 -24.88 -13.72
N VAL A 94 -3.18 -23.99 -14.12
CA VAL A 94 -4.35 -23.59 -13.31
C VAL A 94 -5.52 -23.13 -14.19
N ILE A 95 -6.72 -23.10 -13.60
CA ILE A 95 -7.91 -22.44 -14.17
C ILE A 95 -7.99 -21.02 -13.61
N GLY A 96 -8.29 -20.02 -14.44
CA GLY A 96 -8.35 -18.61 -14.02
C GLY A 96 -9.34 -18.32 -12.88
N ASP A 97 -10.39 -19.12 -12.71
CA ASP A 97 -11.34 -19.05 -11.56
C ASP A 97 -10.70 -19.30 -10.19
N LYS A 98 -9.44 -19.73 -10.14
CA LYS A 98 -8.68 -19.86 -8.90
C LYS A 98 -8.02 -18.55 -8.45
N ALA A 99 -8.15 -17.48 -9.24
CA ALA A 99 -7.69 -16.15 -8.86
C ALA A 99 -8.51 -15.60 -7.69
N GLU A 100 -7.84 -14.99 -6.72
CA GLU A 100 -8.43 -14.35 -5.56
C GLU A 100 -7.85 -12.94 -5.40
N ASP A 101 -8.74 -11.97 -5.21
CA ASP A 101 -8.36 -10.59 -4.93
C ASP A 101 -7.62 -10.51 -3.59
N PRO A 102 -6.56 -9.68 -3.50
CA PRO A 102 -5.99 -9.36 -2.20
C PRO A 102 -7.01 -8.63 -1.33
N LYS A 103 -6.98 -8.91 -0.02
CA LYS A 103 -7.65 -8.03 0.94
C LYS A 103 -7.02 -6.63 0.89
N LYS A 104 -7.76 -5.61 1.34
CA LYS A 104 -7.29 -4.21 1.30
C LYS A 104 -5.87 -4.00 1.86
N TYR A 105 -5.48 -4.79 2.86
CA TYR A 105 -4.18 -4.68 3.51
C TYR A 105 -3.09 -5.62 2.95
N GLN A 106 -3.38 -6.39 1.90
CA GLN A 106 -2.45 -7.33 1.27
C GLN A 106 -1.96 -6.80 -0.07
N LEU A 107 -0.75 -7.20 -0.48
CA LEU A 107 -0.13 -6.87 -1.77
C LEU A 107 -0.20 -5.37 -2.13
N CYS A 108 0.02 -4.52 -1.12
CA CYS A 108 -0.16 -3.08 -1.22
C CYS A 108 0.97 -2.45 -2.06
N PRO A 109 0.70 -1.80 -3.20
CA PRO A 109 1.74 -1.23 -4.05
C PRO A 109 2.47 -0.08 -3.38
N ILE A 110 3.76 0.05 -3.69
CA ILE A 110 4.63 1.17 -3.30
C ILE A 110 4.91 2.02 -4.54
N PHE A 111 4.41 3.25 -4.56
CA PHE A 111 4.71 4.21 -5.62
C PHE A 111 5.98 4.99 -5.30
N GLU A 112 6.91 5.06 -6.24
CA GLU A 112 8.12 5.88 -6.11
C GLU A 112 7.84 7.32 -6.59
N LYS A 113 7.79 8.26 -5.65
CA LYS A 113 7.57 9.68 -5.90
C LYS A 113 8.19 10.53 -4.80
N ASN A 114 8.65 11.74 -5.12
CA ASN A 114 9.04 12.73 -4.10
C ASN A 114 7.86 13.02 -3.18
N PHE A 115 7.95 12.64 -1.90
CA PHE A 115 6.84 12.77 -0.95
C PHE A 115 7.24 13.66 0.22
N ASP A 116 6.36 14.61 0.54
CA ASP A 116 6.50 15.50 1.69
C ASP A 116 5.30 15.27 2.62
N PRO A 117 5.48 14.58 3.77
CA PRO A 117 4.38 14.28 4.67
C PRO A 117 3.75 15.53 5.31
N ASP A 118 4.39 16.69 5.21
CA ASP A 118 3.85 17.92 5.77
C ASP A 118 2.86 18.62 4.82
N LYS A 119 2.69 18.15 3.57
CA LYS A 119 1.83 18.77 2.55
C LYS A 119 0.79 17.79 2.01
N SER A 120 -0.31 18.34 1.50
CA SER A 120 -1.24 17.56 0.68
C SER A 120 -0.51 17.05 -0.55
N PHE A 121 -0.68 15.77 -0.86
CA PHE A 121 0.00 15.11 -1.95
C PHE A 121 -1.00 14.56 -2.96
N LYS A 122 -0.84 15.01 -4.20
CA LYS A 122 -1.56 14.49 -5.36
C LYS A 122 -0.65 13.56 -6.14
N LEU A 123 -1.22 12.46 -6.62
CA LEU A 123 -0.54 11.44 -7.37
C LEU A 123 -1.27 11.20 -8.69
N VAL A 124 -0.51 11.02 -9.77
CA VAL A 124 -1.04 10.51 -11.03
C VAL A 124 -0.67 9.04 -11.12
N VAL A 125 -1.68 8.18 -11.20
CA VAL A 125 -1.52 6.72 -11.30
C VAL A 125 -2.16 6.20 -12.57
N ASN A 126 -1.64 5.10 -13.10
CA ASN A 126 -2.20 4.45 -14.30
C ASN A 126 -3.10 3.24 -13.96
N PHE A 127 -3.41 3.03 -12.67
CA PHE A 127 -4.37 2.07 -12.17
C PHE A 127 -4.82 2.48 -10.76
N LEU A 128 -6.02 2.07 -10.35
CA LEU A 128 -6.57 2.35 -9.02
C LEU A 128 -6.61 1.06 -8.20
N PRO A 129 -5.56 0.75 -7.40
CA PRO A 129 -5.56 -0.42 -6.55
C PRO A 129 -6.73 -0.36 -5.54
N ILE A 130 -7.38 -1.50 -5.34
CA ILE A 130 -8.39 -1.69 -4.28
C ILE A 130 -7.76 -1.79 -2.88
N THR A 131 -6.44 -1.97 -2.83
CA THR A 131 -5.64 -2.12 -1.61
C THR A 131 -5.17 -0.78 -1.08
N TYR A 132 -4.63 -0.78 0.14
CA TYR A 132 -3.82 0.31 0.63
C TYR A 132 -2.61 0.51 -0.27
N VAL A 133 -2.03 1.70 -0.20
CA VAL A 133 -0.85 2.06 -0.97
C VAL A 133 0.19 2.68 -0.05
N PHE A 134 1.44 2.60 -0.47
CA PHE A 134 2.57 3.23 0.19
C PHE A 134 3.32 4.11 -0.81
N ILE A 135 4.03 5.11 -0.30
CA ILE A 135 4.88 5.97 -1.10
C ILE A 135 6.32 5.81 -0.65
N LYS A 136 7.24 5.58 -1.58
CA LYS A 136 8.68 5.66 -1.32
C LYS A 136 9.18 6.99 -1.87
N SER A 137 9.78 7.81 -1.02
CA SER A 137 10.33 9.10 -1.47
C SER A 137 11.54 8.86 -2.37
N ASN A 138 11.61 9.52 -3.54
CA ASN A 138 12.78 9.37 -4.41
C ASN A 138 14.03 9.84 -3.65
N ASN A 139 15.14 9.13 -3.86
CA ASN A 139 16.42 9.36 -3.16
C ASN A 139 16.36 9.22 -1.64
N SER A 140 15.40 8.44 -1.14
CA SER A 140 15.25 8.16 0.28
C SER A 140 15.08 6.66 0.53
N ASP A 141 15.61 6.20 1.66
CA ASP A 141 15.37 4.85 2.19
C ASP A 141 14.06 4.77 3.00
N TYR A 142 13.17 5.75 2.86
CA TYR A 142 11.92 5.80 3.62
C TYR A 142 10.68 5.50 2.79
N VAL A 143 9.82 4.66 3.36
CA VAL A 143 8.49 4.31 2.86
C VAL A 143 7.45 4.85 3.82
N TYR A 144 6.39 5.45 3.27
CA TYR A 144 5.33 6.14 3.99
C TYR A 144 3.98 5.49 3.69
N GLY A 145 3.15 5.32 4.71
CA GLY A 145 1.78 4.81 4.56
C GLY A 145 1.27 4.12 5.82
N PRO A 146 0.17 3.37 5.74
CA PRO A 146 -0.63 3.13 4.54
C PRO A 146 -1.55 4.31 4.19
N PHE A 147 -1.87 4.44 2.90
CA PHE A 147 -2.85 5.38 2.36
C PHE A 147 -3.97 4.65 1.62
N LEU A 148 -5.10 5.34 1.45
CA LEU A 148 -6.11 5.07 0.45
C LEU A 148 -6.00 6.12 -0.67
N LEU A 149 -6.29 5.69 -1.89
CA LEU A 149 -6.40 6.60 -3.03
C LEU A 149 -7.84 7.11 -3.14
N GLN A 150 -8.01 8.43 -3.20
CA GLN A 150 -9.28 9.08 -3.47
C GLN A 150 -9.19 9.73 -4.85
N LYS A 151 -10.00 9.25 -5.81
CA LYS A 151 -10.08 9.83 -7.15
C LYS A 151 -10.60 11.26 -7.05
N GLU A 152 -9.92 12.19 -7.73
CA GLU A 152 -10.41 13.55 -7.92
C GLU A 152 -11.37 13.60 -9.12
N GLU A 153 -12.35 14.50 -9.09
CA GLU A 153 -13.39 14.62 -10.13
C GLU A 153 -12.87 15.26 -11.43
N ASP A 154 -11.62 15.74 -11.44
CA ASP A 154 -11.01 16.39 -12.60
C ASP A 154 -10.88 15.45 -13.81
N GLU A 155 -10.90 16.04 -15.02
CA GLU A 155 -10.75 15.34 -16.30
C GLU A 155 -9.50 14.45 -16.27
N ALA A 156 -9.73 13.16 -16.05
CA ALA A 156 -8.74 12.12 -16.18
C ALA A 156 -8.53 11.88 -17.67
N ASP A 157 -7.28 11.86 -18.12
CA ASP A 157 -6.94 11.25 -19.40
C ASP A 157 -7.39 9.78 -19.37
N ASP A 158 -7.84 9.19 -20.48
CA ASP A 158 -8.44 7.85 -20.50
C ASP A 158 -7.52 6.74 -19.90
N GLU A 159 -6.22 7.02 -19.76
CA GLU A 159 -5.19 6.11 -19.24
C GLU A 159 -4.69 6.43 -17.80
N TYR A 160 -5.02 7.60 -17.23
CA TYR A 160 -4.43 8.07 -15.97
C TYR A 160 -5.45 8.68 -15.01
N TYR A 161 -5.31 8.37 -13.73
CA TYR A 161 -6.14 8.89 -12.65
C TYR A 161 -5.39 9.91 -11.80
N ASN A 162 -5.97 11.09 -11.65
CA ASN A 162 -5.58 12.05 -10.62
C ASN A 162 -6.19 11.61 -9.28
N VAL A 163 -5.33 11.35 -8.29
CA VAL A 163 -5.75 10.88 -6.97
C VAL A 163 -5.10 11.67 -5.85
N GLN A 164 -5.84 11.82 -4.76
CA GLN A 164 -5.35 12.34 -3.50
C GLN A 164 -5.08 11.20 -2.53
N LEU A 165 -4.00 11.33 -1.73
CA LEU A 165 -3.71 10.38 -0.65
C LEU A 165 -4.53 10.73 0.60
N ARG A 166 -5.27 9.73 1.11
CA ARG A 166 -5.96 9.81 2.40
C ARG A 166 -5.33 8.81 3.38
N PRO A 167 -5.11 9.18 4.66
CA PRO A 167 -4.63 8.19 5.63
C PRO A 167 -5.70 7.12 5.86
N VAL A 168 -5.28 5.87 6.04
CA VAL A 168 -6.19 4.80 6.47
C VAL A 168 -6.63 5.08 7.90
N THR A 169 -7.90 4.82 8.21
CA THR A 169 -8.45 5.09 9.55
C THR A 169 -7.85 4.13 10.58
N HIS A 170 -7.78 4.56 11.84
CA HIS A 170 -7.24 3.72 12.91
C HIS A 170 -8.02 2.40 13.06
N SER A 171 -9.34 2.41 12.83
CA SER A 171 -10.20 1.23 12.92
C SER A 171 -9.90 0.22 11.82
N GLU A 172 -9.67 0.68 10.58
CA GLU A 172 -9.25 -0.18 9.46
C GLU A 172 -7.85 -0.78 9.65
N LEU A 173 -7.02 -0.18 10.52
CA LEU A 173 -5.68 -0.67 10.87
C LEU A 173 -5.63 -1.47 12.19
N ASN A 174 -6.76 -1.65 12.88
CA ASN A 174 -6.81 -2.23 14.23
C ASN A 174 -5.91 -1.50 15.25
N LEU A 175 -5.86 -0.17 15.17
CA LEU A 175 -5.08 0.70 16.06
C LEU A 175 -6.00 1.50 17.00
N SER A 176 -5.41 1.99 18.09
CA SER A 176 -6.06 2.92 19.01
C SER A 176 -6.45 4.23 18.28
N ASN A 177 -7.53 4.86 18.73
CA ASN A 177 -8.08 6.10 18.18
C ASN A 177 -7.11 7.29 18.21
N GLU A 178 -6.09 7.25 19.07
CA GLU A 178 -5.02 8.25 19.09
C GLU A 178 -4.25 8.33 17.77
N TYR A 179 -4.20 7.24 17.01
CA TYR A 179 -3.56 7.17 15.68
C TYR A 179 -4.50 7.54 14.53
N ASP A 180 -5.68 8.10 14.82
CA ASP A 180 -6.56 8.56 13.74
C ASP A 180 -5.86 9.65 12.90
N LYS A 181 -5.98 9.52 11.58
CA LYS A 181 -5.30 10.34 10.57
C LYS A 181 -3.77 10.30 10.65
N CYS A 182 -3.19 9.28 11.27
CA CYS A 182 -1.75 9.06 11.25
C CYS A 182 -1.34 8.12 10.12
N ILE A 183 -0.12 8.34 9.63
CA ILE A 183 0.61 7.41 8.77
C ILE A 183 1.92 7.03 9.46
N PHE A 184 2.59 6.03 8.90
CA PHE A 184 3.82 5.49 9.43
C PHE A 184 4.93 5.62 8.41
N LYS A 185 6.11 5.98 8.90
CA LYS A 185 7.34 6.04 8.15
C LYS A 185 8.26 4.91 8.59
N PHE A 186 8.73 4.15 7.61
CA PHE A 186 9.57 2.98 7.78
C PHE A 186 10.87 3.15 7.01
N ASN A 187 11.99 2.70 7.59
CA ASN A 187 13.20 2.50 6.80
C ASN A 187 13.04 1.22 5.95
N ILE A 188 13.23 1.33 4.64
CA ILE A 188 13.01 0.25 3.67
C ILE A 188 13.87 -0.98 3.97
N ASN A 189 15.09 -0.77 4.48
CA ASN A 189 16.00 -1.86 4.80
C ASN A 189 15.48 -2.70 5.98
N GLN A 190 14.79 -2.08 6.95
CA GLN A 190 14.19 -2.76 8.10
C GLN A 190 12.95 -3.58 7.74
N ILE A 191 12.26 -3.20 6.66
CA ILE A 191 11.02 -3.84 6.24
C ILE A 191 11.21 -4.74 5.02
N SER A 192 12.43 -4.91 4.51
CA SER A 192 12.77 -5.68 3.31
C SER A 192 12.12 -7.07 3.26
N LYS A 193 12.05 -7.78 4.38
CA LYS A 193 11.39 -9.11 4.48
C LYS A 193 9.86 -9.09 4.32
N TYR A 194 9.25 -7.91 4.28
CA TYR A 194 7.81 -7.68 4.04
C TYR A 194 7.54 -7.14 2.63
N LEU A 195 8.60 -6.98 1.82
CA LEU A 195 8.50 -6.42 0.49
C LEU A 195 8.56 -7.50 -0.58
N ILE A 196 7.69 -7.40 -1.57
CA ILE A 196 7.76 -8.17 -2.81
C ILE A 196 8.22 -7.22 -3.90
N SER A 197 9.23 -7.64 -4.65
CA SER A 197 9.79 -6.85 -5.74
C SER A 197 9.58 -7.56 -7.07
N ASP A 198 9.03 -6.87 -8.06
CA ASP A 198 8.89 -7.40 -9.42
C ASP A 198 8.98 -6.29 -10.46
N ASN A 199 9.87 -6.47 -11.44
CA ASN A 199 10.10 -5.54 -12.56
C ASN A 199 10.24 -4.06 -12.13
N GLY A 200 10.94 -3.81 -11.01
CA GLY A 200 11.14 -2.47 -10.47
C GLY A 200 9.97 -1.91 -9.66
N ASN A 201 8.84 -2.62 -9.58
CA ASN A 201 7.74 -2.29 -8.67
C ASN A 201 7.94 -3.01 -7.34
N ASN A 202 7.56 -2.34 -6.25
CA ASN A 202 7.63 -2.90 -4.91
C ASN A 202 6.23 -2.93 -4.29
N PHE A 203 5.98 -3.93 -3.45
CA PHE A 203 4.70 -4.13 -2.78
C PHE A 203 4.96 -4.50 -1.33
N VAL A 204 4.20 -3.92 -0.40
CA VAL A 204 4.12 -4.42 0.97
C VAL A 204 3.20 -5.64 0.96
N PHE A 205 3.72 -6.81 1.34
CA PHE A 205 2.95 -8.05 1.32
C PHE A 205 1.70 -7.98 2.20
N ASN A 206 1.85 -7.46 3.43
CA ASN A 206 0.75 -7.31 4.37
C ASN A 206 1.00 -6.13 5.33
N ALA A 207 0.17 -5.09 5.20
CA ALA A 207 0.30 -3.86 5.99
C ALA A 207 0.00 -4.06 7.48
N LEU A 208 -0.96 -4.93 7.82
CA LEU A 208 -1.32 -5.17 9.23
C LEU A 208 -0.21 -5.91 9.96
N VAL A 209 0.36 -6.95 9.33
CA VAL A 209 1.52 -7.68 9.88
C VAL A 209 2.72 -6.75 10.03
N LEU A 210 2.96 -5.89 9.04
CA LEU A 210 4.03 -4.88 9.10
C LEU A 210 3.85 -3.94 10.30
N LEU A 211 2.64 -3.42 10.51
CA LEU A 211 2.32 -2.49 11.60
C LEU A 211 2.36 -3.15 12.98
N ALA A 212 1.89 -4.39 13.09
CA ALA A 212 1.87 -5.17 14.32
C ALA A 212 3.28 -5.56 14.81
N ASN A 213 4.28 -5.55 13.93
CA ASN A 213 5.65 -5.91 14.31
C ASN A 213 6.29 -4.80 15.17
N THR A 214 6.59 -5.15 16.43
CA THR A 214 7.23 -4.27 17.42
C THR A 214 8.75 -4.15 17.26
N SER A 215 9.39 -5.08 16.55
CA SER A 215 10.83 -5.05 16.25
C SER A 215 11.19 -4.07 15.14
N ILE A 216 10.20 -3.64 14.35
CA ILE A 216 10.39 -2.63 13.30
C ILE A 216 10.20 -1.26 13.92
N HIS A 217 11.24 -0.43 13.83
CA HIS A 217 11.12 0.97 14.19
C HIS A 217 10.24 1.66 13.15
N LYS A 218 9.16 2.31 13.63
CA LYS A 218 8.24 3.09 12.82
C LYS A 218 8.05 4.46 13.46
N GLU A 219 8.23 5.50 12.65
CA GLU A 219 7.94 6.87 13.05
C GLU A 219 6.47 7.17 12.71
N VAL A 220 5.72 7.68 13.69
CA VAL A 220 4.30 8.03 13.52
C VAL A 220 4.21 9.48 13.08
N ILE A 221 3.43 9.74 12.04
CA ILE A 221 3.28 11.07 11.44
C ILE A 221 1.80 11.39 11.36
N TYR A 222 1.39 12.54 11.91
CA TYR A 222 0.04 13.05 11.72
C TYR A 222 -0.11 13.64 10.30
N TYR A 223 -1.05 13.09 9.54
CA TYR A 223 -1.32 13.45 8.14
C TYR A 223 -2.75 13.98 7.94
N GLY A 224 -3.40 14.44 9.01
CA GLY A 224 -4.68 15.15 8.91
C GLY A 224 -4.54 16.50 8.21
N SER A 225 -5.65 17.01 7.68
CA SER A 225 -5.69 18.31 6.99
C SER A 225 -5.42 19.48 7.95
N ASN A 226 -5.12 20.66 7.39
CA ASN A 226 -4.98 21.87 8.19
C ASN A 226 -6.28 22.23 8.91
N GLU A 227 -7.43 21.99 8.27
CA GLU A 227 -8.75 22.17 8.85
C GLU A 227 -8.95 21.24 10.05
N ASP A 228 -8.58 19.97 9.92
CA ASP A 228 -8.68 18.97 11.00
C ASP A 228 -7.92 19.39 12.25
N ILE A 229 -6.69 19.87 12.05
CA ILE A 229 -5.84 20.25 13.18
C ILE A 229 -6.28 21.57 13.82
N LEU A 230 -6.80 22.51 13.03
CA LEU A 230 -7.41 23.73 13.56
C LEU A 230 -8.68 23.43 14.36
N GLU A 231 -9.50 22.48 13.90
CA GLU A 231 -10.69 22.02 14.64
C GLU A 231 -10.30 21.30 15.95
N TRP A 232 -9.32 20.40 15.89
CA TRP A 232 -8.78 19.75 17.09
C TRP A 232 -8.23 20.78 18.09
N GLY A 233 -7.47 21.76 17.61
CA GLY A 233 -6.97 22.86 18.43
C GLY A 233 -8.12 23.63 19.10
N ARG A 234 -9.18 23.97 18.34
CA ARG A 234 -10.36 24.69 18.86
C ARG A 234 -11.05 23.96 19.99
N LYS A 235 -11.22 22.64 19.86
CA LYS A 235 -11.83 21.80 20.90
C LYS A 235 -11.00 21.78 22.18
N ASN A 236 -9.67 21.73 22.08
CA ASN A 236 -8.78 21.60 23.23
C ASN A 236 -8.38 22.93 23.88
N ILE A 237 -8.44 24.04 23.15
CA ILE A 237 -8.08 25.39 23.67
C ILE A 237 -9.31 26.15 24.16
N GLY A 238 -10.52 25.59 24.05
CA GLY A 238 -11.76 26.15 24.61
C GLY A 238 -12.22 27.49 24.01
N ASN A 239 -11.40 28.20 23.23
CA ASN A 239 -11.76 29.52 22.69
C ASN A 239 -10.88 30.01 21.51
N LEU A 240 -10.37 29.13 20.64
CA LEU A 240 -9.62 29.57 19.44
C LEU A 240 -10.45 30.42 18.46
N ALA A 241 -11.79 30.40 18.58
CA ALA A 241 -12.68 31.24 17.78
C ALA A 241 -12.59 32.74 18.13
N ASN A 242 -12.06 33.09 19.31
CA ASN A 242 -11.95 34.47 19.82
C ASN A 242 -10.51 34.97 19.90
N ILE A 243 -9.54 34.20 19.40
CA ILE A 243 -8.15 34.66 19.34
C ILE A 243 -8.05 35.53 18.09
N GLU A 244 -8.34 36.82 18.26
CA GLU A 244 -7.94 37.83 17.28
C GLU A 244 -6.46 37.61 16.94
N GLU A 245 -6.09 37.71 15.65
CA GLU A 245 -4.74 37.49 15.10
C GLU A 245 -3.60 38.21 15.86
N LYS A 246 -3.93 39.14 16.76
CA LYS A 246 -3.02 40.06 17.43
C LYS A 246 -2.21 39.51 18.60
N ASN A 247 -2.45 38.30 19.13
CA ASN A 247 -1.59 37.76 20.19
C ASN A 247 -1.20 36.28 20.03
N VAL A 248 -0.48 36.01 18.94
CA VAL A 248 0.22 34.73 18.66
C VAL A 248 1.03 34.24 19.87
N LYS A 249 1.63 35.13 20.68
CA LYS A 249 2.36 34.75 21.91
C LYS A 249 1.46 34.13 22.97
N ASP A 250 0.27 34.67 23.19
CA ASP A 250 -0.70 34.11 24.14
C ASP A 250 -1.24 32.78 23.62
N LEU A 251 -1.46 32.65 22.32
CA LEU A 251 -1.82 31.38 21.69
C LEU A 251 -0.77 30.29 21.95
N PHE A 252 0.52 30.58 21.75
CA PHE A 252 1.60 29.63 22.06
C PHE A 252 1.64 29.25 23.56
N LYS A 253 1.33 30.19 24.45
CA LYS A 253 1.24 29.91 25.88
C LYS A 253 0.12 28.92 26.19
N HIS A 254 -1.07 29.09 25.60
CA HIS A 254 -2.19 28.15 25.77
C HIS A 254 -1.91 26.79 25.12
N LEU A 255 -1.25 26.76 23.95
CA LEU A 255 -0.85 25.52 23.27
C LEU A 255 0.07 24.67 24.14
N ASN A 256 1.03 25.29 24.84
CA ASN A 256 1.94 24.58 25.74
C ASN A 256 1.27 24.12 27.05
N GLN A 257 0.02 24.52 27.31
CA GLN A 257 -0.76 24.11 28.47
C GLN A 257 -1.75 22.99 28.12
N ILE A 258 -1.90 22.60 26.85
CA ILE A 258 -2.74 21.48 26.46
C ILE A 258 -2.13 20.22 27.08
N PRO A 259 -2.88 19.50 27.95
CA PRO A 259 -2.39 18.25 28.49
C PRO A 259 -2.27 17.25 27.34
N VAL A 260 -1.07 16.70 27.18
CA VAL A 260 -0.82 15.58 26.27
C VAL A 260 -1.32 14.34 26.97
N VAL A 261 -2.53 13.93 26.61
CA VAL A 261 -3.16 12.74 27.21
C VAL A 261 -2.73 11.48 26.45
N ASN A 262 -2.54 11.60 25.12
CA ASN A 262 -2.19 10.49 24.25
C ASN A 262 -1.02 10.84 23.31
N PRO A 263 -0.18 9.87 22.92
CA PRO A 263 0.86 10.02 21.89
C PRO A 263 0.43 10.77 20.62
N GLY A 264 -0.81 10.57 20.16
CA GLY A 264 -1.35 11.27 18.98
C GLY A 264 -1.56 12.77 19.18
N ASP A 265 -1.73 13.23 20.43
CA ASP A 265 -1.95 14.64 20.75
C ASP A 265 -0.65 15.45 20.63
N ASP A 266 0.51 14.85 20.93
CA ASP A 266 1.82 15.45 20.69
C ASP A 266 2.04 15.75 19.20
N LEU A 267 1.75 14.77 18.34
CA LEU A 267 1.90 14.91 16.89
C LEU A 267 1.00 16.03 16.33
N LYS A 268 -0.24 16.09 16.83
CA LYS A 268 -1.20 17.14 16.49
C LYS A 268 -0.70 18.50 16.96
N LEU A 269 -0.25 18.59 18.21
CA LEU A 269 0.27 19.83 18.80
C LEU A 269 1.47 20.37 18.00
N ASP A 270 2.39 19.50 17.61
CA ASP A 270 3.55 19.87 16.79
C ASP A 270 3.14 20.36 15.40
N LYS A 271 2.16 19.70 14.75
CA LYS A 271 1.61 20.16 13.48
C LYS A 271 0.93 21.52 13.60
N LEU A 272 0.15 21.72 14.66
CA LEU A 272 -0.54 22.98 14.95
C LEU A 272 0.46 24.12 15.15
N LYS A 273 1.53 23.88 15.92
CA LYS A 273 2.63 24.84 16.11
C LYS A 273 3.28 25.22 14.78
N LYS A 274 3.57 24.25 13.91
CA LYS A 274 4.14 24.51 12.57
C LYS A 274 3.25 25.42 11.73
N ILE A 275 1.94 25.15 11.69
CA ILE A 275 0.97 25.96 10.92
C ILE A 275 0.96 27.41 11.42
N LEU A 276 0.90 27.61 12.74
CA LEU A 276 0.82 28.94 13.34
C LEU A 276 2.10 29.76 13.19
N VAL A 277 3.28 29.11 13.14
CA VAL A 277 4.55 29.80 12.85
C VAL A 277 4.58 30.34 11.42
N VAL A 278 4.00 29.62 10.45
CA VAL A 278 3.93 30.07 9.05
C VAL A 278 3.07 31.33 8.92
N VAL A 279 1.93 31.39 9.63
CA VAL A 279 1.05 32.58 9.66
C VAL A 279 1.78 33.83 10.19
N LYS A 280 2.75 33.67 11.11
CA LYS A 280 3.54 34.79 11.65
C LYS A 280 4.51 35.44 10.62
N LYS A 281 4.83 34.73 9.54
CA LYS A 281 5.80 35.19 8.53
C LYS A 281 5.13 35.84 7.30
N VAL A 282 3.81 35.78 7.21
CA VAL A 282 2.99 36.48 6.19
C VAL A 282 2.52 37.79 6.78
#